data_AF-A0AB38G2Z1-F1
#
_entry.id   AF-A0AB38G2Z1-F1
#
_cell.length_a   1.000
_cell.length_b   1.000
_cell.length_c   1.000
_cell.angle_alpha   90.00
_cell.angle_beta   90.00
_cell.angle_gamma   90.00
#
_symmetry.space_group_name_H-M   'P 1'
#
loop_
_entity.id
_entity.type
_entity.pdbx_description
1 polymer ?
#
loop_
_entity_poly.entity_id
_entity_poly.type
_entity_poly.pdbx_seq_one_letter_code
_entity_poly.pdbx_strand_id
1 'polypeptide(L)'
;MVKTTVAEVDKALAELSTTVQAQIDDVTATLEDKLTATVDATGATAIHTLKAGVRINGIMYNAGMSIAVLAEAGKPVVTRVGFNANQFVLMSGSGDTQYSPFAVINGQVFMSSAFIQDGTITNAKIGNFIQSNNYVAGSAGWRIDKGGNAEFNNIVARGACTR
;
A
#
# COMPACT_ATOMS: atom_id res chain seq x y z
N MET A 1 28.40 7.73 -5.93
CA MET A 1 27.41 8.23 -6.91
C MET A 1 27.87 7.82 -8.29
N VAL A 2 26.99 7.22 -9.09
CA VAL A 2 27.21 6.91 -10.50
C VAL A 2 26.21 7.75 -11.30
N LYS A 3 26.71 8.50 -12.29
CA LYS A 3 25.88 9.34 -13.16
C LYS A 3 26.23 9.06 -14.61
N THR A 4 25.22 8.74 -15.41
CA THR A 4 25.38 8.39 -16.81
C THR A 4 24.34 9.13 -17.64
N THR A 5 24.77 9.80 -18.69
CA THR A 5 23.88 10.40 -19.70
C THR A 5 24.38 9.99 -21.07
N VAL A 6 23.51 9.39 -21.88
CA VAL A 6 23.82 8.93 -23.24
C VAL A 6 22.74 9.47 -24.17
N ALA A 7 23.15 10.02 -25.32
CA ALA A 7 22.28 10.39 -26.41
C ALA A 7 22.88 9.86 -27.71
N GLU A 8 22.12 9.02 -28.39
CA GLU A 8 22.37 8.46 -29.72
C GLU A 8 21.24 8.91 -30.66
N VAL A 9 21.37 8.66 -31.96
CA VAL A 9 20.41 9.12 -32.99
C VAL A 9 18.97 8.73 -32.64
N ASP A 10 18.76 7.54 -32.09
CA ASP A 10 17.44 6.97 -31.80
C ASP A 10 17.18 6.69 -30.31
N LYS A 11 18.09 7.12 -29.41
CA LYS A 11 18.00 6.79 -27.98
C LYS A 11 18.57 7.87 -27.07
N ALA A 12 17.81 8.26 -26.06
CA ALA A 12 18.28 9.05 -24.93
C ALA A 12 18.15 8.25 -23.62
N LEU A 13 19.19 8.24 -22.80
CA LEU A 13 19.24 7.62 -21.48
C LEU A 13 19.86 8.59 -20.48
N ALA A 14 19.19 8.79 -19.35
CA ALA A 14 19.76 9.42 -18.17
C ALA A 14 19.60 8.49 -16.98
N GLU A 15 20.71 8.21 -16.29
CA GLU A 15 20.73 7.41 -15.07
C GLU A 15 21.52 8.13 -13.97
N LEU A 16 20.97 8.11 -12.75
CA LEU A 16 21.67 8.51 -11.53
C LEU A 16 21.46 7.42 -10.49
N SER A 17 22.55 6.94 -9.89
CA SER A 17 22.52 5.97 -8.80
C SER A 17 23.38 6.45 -7.63
N THR A 18 22.79 6.51 -6.45
CA THR A 18 23.46 6.84 -5.19
C THR A 18 23.37 5.66 -4.27
N THR A 19 24.52 5.21 -3.76
CA THR A 19 24.59 4.11 -2.79
C THR A 19 25.33 4.61 -1.55
N VAL A 20 24.75 4.36 -0.39
CA VAL A 20 25.36 4.57 0.92
C VAL A 20 25.44 3.21 1.61
N GLN A 21 26.62 2.86 2.10
CA GLN A 21 26.85 1.59 2.79
C GLN A 21 27.64 1.83 4.07
N ALA A 22 27.23 1.15 5.14
CA ALA A 22 27.98 1.02 6.38
C ALA A 22 28.14 -0.48 6.70
N GLN A 23 29.30 -0.88 7.21
CA GLN A 23 29.58 -2.28 7.53
C GLN A 23 30.45 -2.40 8.78
N ILE A 24 30.10 -3.34 9.65
CA ILE A 24 30.94 -3.83 10.75
C ILE A 24 30.82 -5.36 10.73
N ASP A 25 31.95 -6.05 10.64
CA ASP A 25 32.01 -7.51 10.50
C ASP A 25 31.05 -8.02 9.39
N ASP A 26 30.16 -8.95 9.73
CA ASP A 26 29.18 -9.57 8.83
C ASP A 26 27.85 -8.79 8.72
N VAL A 27 27.73 -7.64 9.38
CA VAL A 27 26.55 -6.78 9.32
C VAL A 27 26.77 -5.64 8.33
N THR A 28 25.95 -5.59 7.28
CA THR A 28 26.00 -4.52 6.27
C THR A 28 24.67 -3.78 6.21
N ALA A 29 24.66 -2.46 6.36
CA ALA A 29 23.51 -1.62 6.06
C ALA A 29 23.73 -0.89 4.74
N THR A 30 22.72 -0.85 3.88
CA THR A 30 22.77 -0.26 2.54
C THR A 30 21.52 0.58 2.27
N LEU A 31 21.72 1.71 1.62
CA LEU A 31 20.68 2.52 1.00
C LEU A 31 21.08 2.75 -0.45
N GLU A 32 20.14 2.56 -1.38
CA GLU A 32 20.29 2.81 -2.81
C GLU A 32 19.13 3.69 -3.29
N ASP A 33 19.47 4.77 -4.00
CA ASP A 33 18.55 5.64 -4.72
C ASP A 33 18.94 5.64 -6.20
N LYS A 34 18.05 5.12 -7.04
CA LYS A 34 18.26 4.98 -8.48
C LYS A 34 17.17 5.69 -9.27
N LEU A 35 17.58 6.64 -10.10
CA LEU A 35 16.76 7.35 -11.07
C LEU A 35 17.17 6.92 -12.48
N THR A 36 16.20 6.55 -13.31
CA THR A 36 16.41 6.20 -14.71
C THR A 36 15.33 6.83 -15.58
N ALA A 37 15.73 7.53 -16.63
CA ALA A 37 14.86 8.03 -17.68
C ALA A 37 15.38 7.57 -19.04
N THR A 38 14.51 7.01 -19.86
CA THR A 38 14.83 6.55 -21.22
C THR A 38 13.79 7.04 -22.20
N VAL A 39 14.24 7.35 -23.42
CA VAL A 39 13.38 7.61 -24.58
C VAL A 39 14.06 6.98 -25.79
N ASP A 40 13.32 6.21 -26.57
CA ASP A 40 13.77 5.68 -27.86
C ASP A 40 12.59 5.53 -28.84
N ALA A 41 12.85 4.96 -30.02
CA ALA A 41 11.83 4.74 -31.06
C ALA A 41 10.67 3.84 -30.61
N THR A 42 10.85 3.06 -29.54
CA THR A 42 9.87 2.10 -29.04
C THR A 42 9.07 2.62 -27.84
N GLY A 43 9.51 3.70 -27.20
CA GLY A 43 8.80 4.30 -26.08
C GLY A 43 9.63 5.18 -25.16
N ALA A 44 9.08 5.43 -23.98
CA ALA A 44 9.73 6.17 -22.91
C ALA A 44 9.46 5.54 -21.55
N THR A 45 10.46 5.56 -20.67
CA THR A 45 10.29 5.17 -19.26
C THR A 45 10.91 6.21 -18.33
N ALA A 46 10.29 6.38 -17.16
CA ALA A 46 10.84 7.15 -16.05
C ALA A 46 10.62 6.35 -14.77
N ILE A 47 11.72 5.99 -14.09
CA ILE A 47 11.71 5.10 -12.93
C ILE A 47 12.56 5.70 -11.82
N HIS A 48 11.99 5.77 -10.61
CA HIS A 48 12.69 6.11 -9.38
C HIS A 48 12.54 4.94 -8.41
N THR A 49 13.66 4.37 -7.99
CA THR A 49 13.72 3.25 -7.04
C THR A 49 14.51 3.66 -5.81
N LEU A 50 13.88 3.55 -4.64
CA LEU A 50 14.54 3.63 -3.35
C LEU A 50 14.58 2.25 -2.73
N LYS A 51 15.74 1.83 -2.24
CA LYS A 51 15.93 0.56 -1.55
C LYS A 51 16.76 0.77 -0.30
N ALA A 52 16.25 0.30 0.83
CA ALA A 52 17.01 0.16 2.05
C ALA A 52 17.16 -1.32 2.35
N GLY A 53 18.29 -1.72 2.94
CA GLY A 53 18.42 -3.09 3.38
C GLY A 53 19.60 -3.33 4.30
N VAL A 54 19.46 -4.35 5.13
CA VAL A 54 20.48 -4.80 6.08
C VAL A 54 20.75 -6.27 5.83
N ARG A 55 22.03 -6.63 5.72
CA ARG A 55 22.50 -8.01 5.76
C ARG A 55 22.99 -8.30 7.17
N ILE A 56 22.46 -9.35 7.80
CA ILE A 56 22.87 -9.82 9.14
C ILE A 56 23.09 -11.32 9.04
N ASN A 57 24.28 -11.80 9.41
CA ASN A 57 24.64 -13.22 9.37
C ASN A 57 24.32 -13.87 8.00
N GLY A 58 24.62 -13.16 6.91
CA GLY A 58 24.36 -13.59 5.54
C GLY A 58 22.90 -13.45 5.06
N ILE A 59 21.93 -13.16 5.94
CA ILE A 59 20.52 -12.98 5.56
C ILE A 59 20.25 -11.52 5.21
N MET A 60 19.65 -11.27 4.05
CA MET A 60 19.27 -9.94 3.59
C MET A 60 17.83 -9.61 3.98
N TYR A 61 17.63 -8.48 4.63
CA TYR A 61 16.34 -7.86 4.89
C TYR A 61 16.27 -6.55 4.12
N ASN A 62 15.23 -6.34 3.33
CA ASN A 62 15.10 -5.14 2.52
C ASN A 62 13.69 -4.56 2.57
N ALA A 63 13.63 -3.26 2.37
CA ALA A 63 12.42 -2.53 2.05
C ALA A 63 12.70 -1.62 0.85
N GLY A 64 11.67 -1.27 0.09
CA GLY A 64 11.84 -0.37 -1.03
C GLY A 64 10.56 0.19 -1.61
N MET A 65 10.73 1.22 -2.42
CA MET A 65 9.68 1.89 -3.18
C MET A 65 10.13 2.02 -4.63
N SER A 66 9.22 1.83 -5.57
CA SER A 66 9.44 2.12 -6.99
C SER A 66 8.29 2.97 -7.52
N ILE A 67 8.62 4.12 -8.10
CA ILE A 67 7.71 4.95 -8.89
C ILE A 67 8.10 4.76 -10.35
N ALA A 68 7.16 4.36 -11.19
CA ALA A 68 7.43 4.06 -12.60
C ALA A 68 6.33 4.58 -13.52
N VAL A 69 6.75 5.17 -14.63
CA VAL A 69 5.93 5.45 -15.81
C VAL A 69 6.53 4.69 -16.99
N LEU A 70 5.71 3.90 -17.67
CA LEU A 70 6.09 3.12 -18.85
C LEU A 70 5.14 3.47 -20.00
N ALA A 71 5.69 4.06 -21.05
CA ALA A 71 4.98 4.41 -22.27
C ALA A 71 5.59 3.63 -23.44
N GLU A 72 4.96 2.51 -23.80
CA GLU A 72 5.40 1.67 -24.92
C GLU A 72 4.52 1.94 -26.14
N ALA A 73 5.12 1.98 -27.33
CA ALA A 73 4.40 2.19 -28.58
C ALA A 73 3.28 1.15 -28.78
N GLY A 74 2.07 1.64 -29.06
CA GLY A 74 0.89 0.77 -29.28
C GLY A 74 0.25 0.19 -28.02
N LYS A 75 0.68 0.58 -26.80
CA LYS A 75 0.09 0.15 -25.53
C LYS A 75 -0.41 1.35 -24.70
N PRO A 76 -1.40 1.16 -23.81
CA PRO A 76 -1.72 2.16 -22.81
C PRO A 76 -0.52 2.47 -21.90
N VAL A 77 -0.38 3.73 -21.51
CA VAL A 77 0.63 4.15 -20.53
C VAL A 77 0.34 3.51 -19.17
N VAL A 78 1.35 2.93 -18.56
CA VAL A 78 1.27 2.38 -17.20
C VAL A 78 1.97 3.32 -16.22
N THR A 79 1.22 3.79 -15.21
CA THR A 79 1.77 4.53 -14.08
C THR A 79 1.63 3.68 -12.81
N ARG A 80 2.70 3.58 -12.01
CA ARG A 80 2.72 2.72 -10.83
C ARG A 80 3.55 3.34 -9.71
N VAL A 81 3.05 3.20 -8.49
CA VAL A 81 3.85 3.28 -7.27
C VAL A 81 3.75 1.92 -6.56
N GLY A 82 4.88 1.29 -6.29
CA GLY A 82 4.96 0.00 -5.62
C GLY A 82 5.82 0.09 -4.38
N PHE A 83 5.43 -0.65 -3.34
CA PHE A 83 6.16 -0.78 -2.09
C PHE A 83 6.46 -2.25 -1.82
N ASN A 84 7.66 -2.54 -1.34
CA ASN A 84 8.06 -3.85 -0.84
C ASN A 84 8.53 -3.69 0.62
N ALA A 85 7.79 -4.24 1.56
CA ALA A 85 8.12 -4.26 2.98
C ALA A 85 7.23 -5.27 3.70
N ASN A 86 7.63 -5.73 4.89
CA ASN A 86 6.74 -6.51 5.77
C ASN A 86 5.65 -5.64 6.42
N GLN A 87 5.94 -4.35 6.61
CA GLN A 87 5.06 -3.37 7.21
C GLN A 87 5.09 -2.06 6.42
N PHE A 88 3.92 -1.54 6.07
CA PHE A 88 3.74 -0.19 5.54
C PHE A 88 2.81 0.56 6.48
N VAL A 89 3.31 1.60 7.14
CA VAL A 89 2.62 2.28 8.25
C VAL A 89 2.62 3.77 8.00
N LEU A 90 1.45 4.41 7.99
CA LEU A 90 1.35 5.86 8.06
C LEU A 90 1.34 6.24 9.54
N MET A 91 2.18 7.20 9.95
CA MET A 91 2.23 7.70 11.31
C MET A 91 1.59 9.09 11.40
N SER A 92 0.84 9.34 12.47
CA SER A 92 0.22 10.62 12.81
C SER A 92 0.43 10.92 14.30
N GLY A 93 0.33 12.20 14.67
CA GLY A 93 0.53 12.69 16.03
C GLY A 93 1.82 13.50 16.21
N SER A 94 2.16 13.79 17.47
CA SER A 94 3.28 14.67 17.83
C SER A 94 3.86 14.31 19.19
N GLY A 95 5.18 14.49 19.36
CA GLY A 95 5.88 14.11 20.59
C GLY A 95 5.76 12.61 20.85
N ASP A 96 5.46 12.24 22.09
CA ASP A 96 5.32 10.84 22.49
C ASP A 96 3.96 10.21 22.08
N THR A 97 3.04 11.00 21.54
CA THR A 97 1.73 10.50 21.10
C THR A 97 1.74 10.27 19.60
N GLN A 98 2.19 9.09 19.18
CA GLN A 98 2.21 8.68 17.78
C GLN A 98 1.33 7.46 17.57
N TYR A 99 0.52 7.47 16.51
CA TYR A 99 -0.38 6.38 16.16
C TYR A 99 -0.45 6.18 14.64
N SER A 100 -0.92 5.01 14.22
CA SER A 100 -1.14 4.71 12.80
C SER A 100 -2.63 4.58 12.48
N PRO A 101 -3.21 5.50 11.67
CA PRO A 101 -4.60 5.34 11.22
C PRO A 101 -4.74 4.24 10.14
N PHE A 102 -3.66 3.92 9.43
CA PHE A 102 -3.62 2.94 8.34
C PHE A 102 -2.27 2.21 8.32
N ALA A 103 -2.31 0.88 8.38
CA ALA A 103 -1.13 0.05 8.22
C ALA A 103 -1.43 -1.21 7.39
N VAL A 104 -0.46 -1.66 6.59
CA VAL A 104 -0.44 -2.98 5.99
C VAL A 104 0.61 -3.80 6.69
N ILE A 105 0.20 -4.88 7.37
CA ILE A 105 1.11 -5.76 8.12
C ILE A 105 0.82 -7.18 7.69
N ASN A 106 1.83 -7.87 7.17
CA ASN A 106 1.71 -9.28 6.72
C ASN A 106 0.53 -9.51 5.77
N GLY A 107 0.29 -8.56 4.85
CA GLY A 107 -0.80 -8.63 3.87
C GLY A 107 -2.19 -8.25 4.39
N GLN A 108 -2.32 -7.89 5.67
CA GLN A 108 -3.59 -7.43 6.26
C GLN A 108 -3.58 -5.91 6.41
N VAL A 109 -4.70 -5.29 6.06
CA VAL A 109 -4.93 -3.85 6.27
C VAL A 109 -5.55 -3.63 7.64
N PHE A 110 -4.93 -2.77 8.43
CA PHE A 110 -5.42 -2.29 9.71
C PHE A 110 -5.82 -0.83 9.57
N MET A 111 -7.06 -0.51 9.94
CA MET A 111 -7.58 0.85 9.97
C MET A 111 -8.21 1.13 11.33
N SER A 112 -7.81 2.23 11.96
CA SER A 112 -8.35 2.63 13.28
C SER A 112 -9.74 3.27 13.13
N SER A 113 -9.89 4.15 12.14
CA SER A 113 -11.16 4.77 11.74
C SER A 113 -11.10 5.18 10.27
N ALA A 114 -12.26 5.30 9.62
CA ALA A 114 -12.37 5.75 8.23
C ALA A 114 -13.62 6.61 8.04
N PHE A 115 -13.46 7.77 7.39
CA PHE A 115 -14.58 8.58 6.89
C PHE A 115 -14.71 8.33 5.39
N ILE A 116 -15.80 7.69 4.98
CA ILE A 116 -16.04 7.27 3.60
C ILE A 116 -17.24 8.06 3.07
N GLN A 117 -17.00 8.92 2.07
CA GLN A 117 -18.08 9.73 1.47
C GLN A 117 -19.09 8.86 0.71
N ASP A 118 -18.58 7.93 -0.11
CA ASP A 118 -19.38 6.94 -0.83
C ASP A 118 -18.63 5.59 -0.82
N GLY A 119 -19.29 4.57 -0.27
CA GLY A 119 -18.70 3.26 -0.01
C GLY A 119 -19.40 2.17 -0.82
N THR A 120 -18.69 1.54 -1.74
CA THR A 120 -19.17 0.36 -2.48
C THR A 120 -18.44 -0.89 -1.99
N ILE A 121 -19.19 -1.90 -1.56
CA ILE A 121 -18.68 -3.21 -1.17
C ILE A 121 -19.39 -4.26 -2.02
N THR A 122 -18.67 -4.91 -2.94
CA THR A 122 -19.23 -5.99 -3.77
C THR A 122 -19.55 -7.24 -2.93
N ASN A 123 -18.68 -7.57 -1.97
CA ASN A 123 -18.90 -8.64 -0.99
C ASN A 123 -18.04 -8.40 0.25
N ALA A 124 -18.56 -8.73 1.44
CA ALA A 124 -17.82 -8.70 2.70
C ALA A 124 -17.99 -10.02 3.46
N LYS A 125 -16.89 -10.58 3.96
CA LYS A 125 -16.91 -11.70 4.91
C LYS A 125 -16.82 -11.13 6.33
N ILE A 126 -17.87 -11.36 7.13
CA ILE A 126 -17.95 -10.86 8.50
C ILE A 126 -17.57 -11.98 9.47
N GLY A 127 -16.49 -11.76 10.23
CA GLY A 127 -15.97 -12.76 11.17
C GLY A 127 -16.75 -12.89 12.46
N ASN A 128 -17.49 -11.85 12.89
CA ASN A 128 -18.27 -11.82 14.13
C ASN A 128 -19.66 -11.23 13.90
N PHE A 129 -19.76 -9.91 13.77
CA PHE A 129 -21.00 -9.20 13.52
C PHE A 129 -20.74 -7.84 12.88
N ILE A 130 -21.78 -7.27 12.31
CA ILE A 130 -21.91 -5.85 12.00
C ILE A 130 -23.09 -5.32 12.82
N GLN A 131 -22.93 -4.17 13.48
CA GLN A 131 -23.95 -3.62 14.36
C GLN A 131 -23.88 -2.10 14.44
N SER A 132 -24.95 -1.46 14.90
CA SER A 132 -24.92 -0.06 15.31
C SER A 132 -24.16 0.13 16.62
N ASN A 133 -23.58 1.33 16.81
CA ASN A 133 -22.83 1.67 18.02
C ASN A 133 -23.68 1.63 19.31
N ASN A 134 -25.00 1.79 19.20
CA ASN A 134 -25.95 1.82 20.31
C ASN A 134 -26.72 0.50 20.51
N TYR A 135 -26.27 -0.61 19.92
CA TYR A 135 -26.97 -1.88 20.01
C TYR A 135 -27.05 -2.42 21.46
N VAL A 136 -28.27 -2.72 21.90
CA VAL A 136 -28.59 -3.43 23.15
C VAL A 136 -29.64 -4.48 22.82
N ALA A 137 -29.32 -5.75 23.06
CA ALA A 137 -30.19 -6.88 22.72
C ALA A 137 -31.61 -6.70 23.28
N GLY A 138 -32.61 -6.84 22.41
CA GLY A 138 -34.04 -6.72 22.72
C GLY A 138 -34.51 -5.30 23.07
N SER A 139 -33.70 -4.26 22.83
CA SER A 139 -34.01 -2.90 23.28
C SER A 139 -33.67 -1.80 22.28
N ALA A 140 -32.43 -1.77 21.75
CA ALA A 140 -31.96 -0.66 20.92
C ALA A 140 -31.01 -1.10 19.80
N GLY A 141 -30.98 -0.34 18.72
CA GLY A 141 -30.06 -0.54 17.60
C GLY A 141 -30.36 -1.76 16.73
N TRP A 142 -29.35 -2.19 15.98
CA TRP A 142 -29.41 -3.37 15.11
C TRP A 142 -28.10 -4.13 15.10
N ARG A 143 -28.15 -5.44 14.81
CA ARG A 143 -27.00 -6.34 14.68
C ARG A 143 -27.30 -7.47 13.70
N ILE A 144 -26.30 -7.83 12.89
CA ILE A 144 -26.28 -9.05 12.06
C ILE A 144 -25.00 -9.81 12.40
N ASP A 145 -25.10 -11.08 12.79
CA ASP A 145 -23.95 -11.89 13.18
C ASP A 145 -23.60 -13.03 12.20
N LYS A 146 -22.40 -13.60 12.39
CA LYS A 146 -21.87 -14.72 11.60
C LYS A 146 -22.70 -16.01 11.71
N GLY A 147 -23.52 -16.13 12.74
CA GLY A 147 -24.39 -17.28 12.99
C GLY A 147 -25.71 -17.19 12.22
N GLY A 148 -25.96 -16.09 11.51
CA GLY A 148 -27.16 -15.86 10.73
C GLY A 148 -28.29 -15.17 11.51
N ASN A 149 -28.05 -14.76 12.77
CA ASN A 149 -29.05 -13.98 13.49
C ASN A 149 -29.01 -12.53 13.03
N ALA A 150 -30.19 -11.93 12.90
CA ALA A 150 -30.34 -10.51 12.65
C ALA A 150 -31.41 -9.93 13.60
N GLU A 151 -31.04 -8.88 14.34
CA GLU A 151 -31.94 -8.14 15.23
C GLU A 151 -32.02 -6.69 14.77
N PHE A 152 -33.23 -6.16 14.61
CA PHE A 152 -33.47 -4.75 14.33
C PHE A 152 -34.64 -4.24 15.18
N ASN A 153 -34.37 -3.32 16.11
CA ASN A 153 -35.38 -2.88 17.09
C ASN A 153 -36.41 -1.87 16.53
N ASN A 154 -36.10 -1.17 15.42
CA ASN A 154 -36.97 -0.16 14.79
C ASN A 154 -36.85 -0.18 13.26
N ILE A 155 -36.94 -1.37 12.64
CA ILE A 155 -36.79 -1.51 11.19
C ILE A 155 -38.02 -1.01 10.42
N VAL A 156 -37.78 -0.29 9.32
CA VAL A 156 -38.76 -0.10 8.25
C VAL A 156 -38.31 -0.95 7.06
N ALA A 157 -38.96 -2.09 6.86
CA ALA A 157 -38.70 -2.97 5.71
C ALA A 157 -39.69 -2.67 4.57
N ARG A 158 -39.22 -2.74 3.32
CA ARG A 158 -40.07 -2.63 2.12
C ARG A 158 -39.78 -3.80 1.18
N GLY A 159 -40.80 -4.32 0.50
CA GLY A 159 -40.71 -5.49 -0.37
C GLY A 159 -41.49 -6.70 0.16
N ALA A 160 -41.45 -7.82 -0.57
CA ALA A 160 -42.11 -9.05 -0.18
C ALA A 160 -41.26 -9.83 0.85
N CYS A 161 -41.85 -10.22 1.96
CA CYS A 161 -41.27 -11.18 2.89
C CYS A 161 -41.90 -12.54 2.62
N THR A 162 -41.21 -13.39 1.87
CA THR A 162 -41.68 -14.73 1.52
C THR A 162 -41.02 -15.76 2.41
N ARG A 163 -41.80 -16.77 2.78
CA ARG A 163 -41.31 -17.93 3.54
C ARG A 163 -40.71 -18.97 2.62
#